data_AF-R0JXZ1-F1
#
_entry.id   AF-R0JXZ1-F1
#
_cell.length_a   1.000
_cell.length_b   1.000
_cell.length_c   1.000
_cell.angle_alpha   90.00
_cell.angle_beta   90.00
_cell.angle_gamma   90.00
#
_symmetry.space_group_name_H-M   'P 1'
#
loop_
_entity.id
_entity.type
_entity.pdbx_description
1 polymer ?
#
loop_
_entity_poly.entity_id
_entity_poly.type
_entity_poly.pdbx_seq_one_letter_code
_entity_poly.pdbx_strand_id
1 'polypeptide(L)'
;NSKLRHVEKDVLIPVIMRDRAKELCSDKVQAFTKCCKETGFLMVVKCRKENTALKDCLVGYYSDPSFYEECKTEYLKQREEYRATGIKKKKQKITSNI
;
A
#
# COMPACT_ATOMS: atom_id res chain seq x y z
N ASN A 1 6.20 25.82 5.48
CA ASN A 1 6.76 24.82 6.43
C ASN A 1 6.82 23.47 5.70
N SER A 2 7.78 23.31 4.78
CA SER A 2 7.81 22.22 3.77
C SER A 2 8.76 21.06 4.10
N LYS A 3 9.32 21.01 5.31
CA LYS A 3 10.30 19.98 5.67
C LYS A 3 9.60 18.74 6.23
N LEU A 4 9.57 17.67 5.44
CA LEU A 4 9.16 16.35 5.90
C LEU A 4 10.24 15.75 6.82
N ARG A 5 9.82 15.10 7.91
CA ARG A 5 10.72 14.33 8.77
C ARG A 5 11.08 13.00 8.09
N HIS A 6 12.18 12.39 8.52
CA HIS A 6 12.62 11.07 8.04
C HIS A 6 11.50 10.02 8.14
N VAL A 7 10.82 9.96 9.28
CA VAL A 7 9.68 9.05 9.48
C VAL A 7 8.53 9.32 8.50
N GLU A 8 8.31 10.57 8.12
CA GLU A 8 7.23 10.93 7.20
C GLU A 8 7.57 10.49 5.77
N LYS A 9 8.82 10.72 5.36
CA LYS A 9 9.34 10.38 4.04
C LYS A 9 9.50 8.88 3.84
N ASP A 10 10.04 8.19 4.84
CA ASP A 10 10.52 6.81 4.67
C ASP A 10 9.57 5.76 5.28
N VAL A 11 8.56 6.19 6.03
CA VAL A 11 7.56 5.28 6.64
C VAL A 11 6.14 5.70 6.31
N LEU A 12 5.71 6.93 6.64
CA LEU A 12 4.29 7.29 6.55
C LEU A 12 3.79 7.41 5.11
N ILE A 13 4.52 8.11 4.23
CA ILE A 13 4.18 8.23 2.82
C ILE A 13 4.26 6.84 2.14
N PRO A 14 5.31 6.03 2.32
CA PRO A 14 5.37 4.67 1.76
C PRO A 14 4.25 3.74 2.24
N VAL A 15 3.72 3.93 3.45
CA VAL A 15 2.53 3.20 3.93
C VAL A 15 1.29 3.61 3.14
N ILE A 16 1.06 4.91 2.93
CA ILE A 16 -0.08 5.39 2.12
C ILE A 16 0.04 4.87 0.68
N MET A 17 1.25 4.95 0.09
CA MET A 17 1.53 4.38 -1.23
C MET A 17 1.21 2.89 -1.27
N ARG A 18 1.57 2.13 -0.24
CA ARG A 18 1.27 0.68 -0.17
C ARG A 18 -0.22 0.40 -0.20
N ASP A 19 -0.98 1.11 0.63
CA ASP A 19 -2.40 0.85 0.78
C ASP A 19 -3.13 1.20 -0.52
N ARG A 20 -2.78 2.33 -1.14
CA ARG A 20 -3.33 2.76 -2.42
C ARG A 20 -2.91 1.87 -3.59
N ALA A 21 -1.64 1.43 -3.63
CA ALA A 21 -1.17 0.49 -4.65
C ALA A 21 -1.87 -0.88 -4.52
N LYS A 22 -2.20 -1.33 -3.31
CA LYS A 22 -3.00 -2.55 -3.12
C LYS A 22 -4.44 -2.42 -3.61
N GLU A 23 -5.05 -1.24 -3.47
CA GLU A 23 -6.38 -0.98 -4.03
C GLU A 23 -6.34 -0.99 -5.56
N LEU A 24 -5.33 -0.34 -6.16
CA LEU A 24 -5.13 -0.32 -7.62
C LEU A 24 -4.80 -1.71 -8.20
N CYS A 25 -3.98 -2.50 -7.50
CA CYS A 25 -3.63 -3.87 -7.86
C CYS A 25 -4.60 -4.90 -7.26
N SER A 26 -5.84 -4.52 -6.92
CA SER A 26 -6.79 -5.37 -6.19
C SER A 26 -7.12 -6.68 -6.92
N ASP A 27 -7.14 -6.68 -8.25
CA ASP A 27 -7.30 -7.86 -9.09
C ASP A 27 -6.15 -8.87 -8.88
N LYS A 28 -4.91 -8.38 -8.85
CA LYS A 28 -3.72 -9.21 -8.59
C LYS A 28 -3.67 -9.71 -7.16
N VAL A 29 -4.10 -8.87 -6.20
CA VAL A 29 -4.23 -9.26 -4.79
C VAL A 29 -5.25 -10.39 -4.64
N GLN A 30 -6.41 -10.29 -5.31
CA GLN A 30 -7.43 -11.34 -5.29
C GLN A 30 -6.94 -12.63 -5.94
N ALA A 31 -6.28 -12.57 -7.11
CA ALA A 31 -5.72 -13.74 -7.77
C ALA A 31 -4.66 -14.45 -6.90
N PHE A 32 -3.75 -13.68 -6.31
CA PHE A 32 -2.76 -14.21 -5.38
C PHE A 32 -3.42 -14.83 -4.15
N THR A 33 -4.38 -14.14 -3.54
CA THR A 33 -5.12 -14.63 -2.35
C THR A 33 -5.86 -15.93 -2.68
N LYS A 34 -6.53 -16.00 -3.84
CA LYS A 34 -7.21 -17.21 -4.30
C LYS A 34 -6.24 -18.38 -4.44
N CYS A 35 -5.10 -18.16 -5.10
CA CYS A 35 -4.08 -19.21 -5.23
C CYS A 35 -3.55 -19.66 -3.86
N CYS A 36 -3.32 -18.72 -2.93
CA CYS A 36 -2.87 -19.04 -1.57
C CYS A 36 -3.88 -19.92 -0.82
N LYS A 37 -5.18 -19.62 -0.93
CA LYS A 37 -6.25 -20.41 -0.30
C LYS A 37 -6.36 -21.82 -0.90
N GLU A 38 -6.17 -21.97 -2.21
CA GLU A 38 -6.27 -23.26 -2.90
C GLU A 38 -5.06 -24.16 -2.68
N THR A 39 -3.85 -23.60 -2.56
CA THR A 39 -2.59 -24.37 -2.50
C THR A 39 -2.05 -24.57 -1.09
N GLY A 40 -2.54 -23.79 -0.12
CA GLY A 40 -2.17 -23.89 1.29
C GLY A 40 -0.67 -23.85 1.50
N PHE A 41 -0.10 -24.89 2.11
CA PHE A 41 1.33 -24.98 2.44
C PHE A 41 2.26 -24.87 1.23
N LEU A 42 1.83 -25.28 0.03
CA LEU A 42 2.65 -25.25 -1.19
C LEU A 42 2.58 -23.92 -1.95
N MET A 43 1.97 -22.87 -1.37
CA MET A 43 1.75 -21.58 -2.03
C MET A 43 3.02 -20.92 -2.57
N VAL A 44 4.14 -21.00 -1.86
CA VAL A 44 5.40 -20.32 -2.26
C VAL A 44 5.99 -20.91 -3.54
N VAL A 45 5.63 -22.15 -3.88
CA VAL A 45 6.05 -22.82 -5.11
C VAL A 45 4.99 -22.67 -6.20
N LYS A 46 3.72 -22.91 -5.86
CA LYS A 46 2.63 -22.94 -6.84
C LYS A 46 2.14 -21.55 -7.25
N CYS A 47 2.12 -20.58 -6.35
CA CYS A 47 1.61 -19.22 -6.59
C CYS A 47 2.69 -18.22 -7.03
N ARG A 48 3.81 -18.70 -7.57
CA ARG A 48 4.93 -17.84 -7.98
C ARG A 48 4.52 -16.88 -9.09
N LYS A 49 3.67 -17.31 -10.02
CA LYS A 49 3.23 -16.48 -11.14
C LYS A 49 2.37 -15.32 -10.66
N GLU A 50 1.40 -15.60 -9.80
CA GLU A 50 0.49 -14.64 -9.19
C GLU A 50 1.25 -13.67 -8.28
N ASN A 51 2.24 -14.18 -7.52
CA ASN A 51 3.11 -13.36 -6.69
C ASN A 51 3.98 -12.42 -7.53
N THR A 52 4.57 -12.89 -8.63
CA THR A 52 5.35 -12.04 -9.54
C THR A 52 4.45 -10.97 -10.16
N ALA A 53 3.27 -11.33 -10.66
CA ALA A 53 2.33 -10.35 -11.23
C ALA A 53 1.89 -9.28 -10.21
N LEU A 54 1.62 -9.68 -8.97
CA LEU A 54 1.32 -8.74 -7.88
C LEU A 54 2.53 -7.86 -7.56
N LYS A 55 3.71 -8.44 -7.45
CA LYS A 55 4.96 -7.70 -7.19
C LYS A 55 5.23 -6.68 -8.29
N ASP A 56 5.12 -7.06 -9.55
CA ASP A 56 5.39 -6.19 -10.69
C ASP A 56 4.41 -5.01 -10.72
N CYS A 57 3.13 -5.25 -10.43
CA CYS A 57 2.13 -4.19 -10.29
C CYS A 57 2.51 -3.20 -9.18
N LEU A 58 2.83 -3.70 -7.99
CA LEU A 58 3.21 -2.85 -6.85
C LEU A 58 4.50 -2.06 -7.12
N VAL A 59 5.53 -2.72 -7.67
CA VAL A 59 6.81 -2.09 -7.97
C VAL A 59 6.63 -0.96 -8.99
N GLY A 60 5.77 -1.14 -10.00
CA GLY A 60 5.44 -0.09 -10.96
C GLY A 60 4.98 1.21 -10.29
N TYR A 61 4.04 1.11 -9.35
CA TYR A 61 3.56 2.26 -8.59
C TYR A 61 4.62 2.84 -7.64
N TYR A 62 5.44 2.00 -7.02
CA TYR A 62 6.52 2.49 -6.15
C TYR A 62 7.63 3.22 -6.92
N SER A 63 7.87 2.83 -8.17
CA SER A 63 8.85 3.49 -9.03
C SER A 63 8.35 4.79 -9.67
N ASP A 64 7.05 5.05 -9.65
CA ASP A 64 6.45 6.25 -10.26
C ASP A 64 6.57 7.47 -9.32
N PRO A 65 7.33 8.52 -9.71
CA PRO A 65 7.42 9.75 -8.93
C PRO A 65 6.09 10.49 -8.80
N SER A 66 5.21 10.36 -9.81
CA SER A 66 3.90 11.02 -9.83
C SER A 66 3.02 10.47 -8.71
N PHE A 67 2.98 9.15 -8.59
CA PHE A 67 2.27 8.45 -7.52
C PHE A 67 2.79 8.82 -6.13
N TYR A 68 4.11 9.00 -5.97
CA TYR A 68 4.70 9.47 -4.72
C TYR A 68 4.21 10.88 -4.34
N GLU A 69 4.18 11.82 -5.27
CA GLU A 69 3.74 13.20 -5.00
C GLU A 69 2.25 13.28 -4.67
N GLU A 70 1.41 12.45 -5.29
CA GLU A 70 0.00 12.32 -4.89
C GLU A 70 -0.15 11.82 -3.45
N CYS A 71 0.54 10.71 -3.12
CA CYS A 71 0.47 10.13 -1.77
C CYS A 71 1.05 11.07 -0.71
N LYS A 72 2.07 11.87 -1.07
CA LYS A 72 2.63 12.92 -0.23
C LYS A 72 1.65 14.07 -0.01
N THR A 73 0.92 14.49 -1.04
CA THR A 73 -0.11 15.53 -0.92
C THR A 73 -1.22 15.06 0.02
N GLU A 74 -1.65 13.81 -0.13
CA GLU A 74 -2.62 13.19 0.77
C GLU A 74 -2.09 13.13 2.21
N TYR A 75 -0.84 12.70 2.42
CA TYR A 75 -0.22 12.70 3.73
C TYR A 75 -0.20 14.09 4.39
N LEU A 76 0.15 15.13 3.62
CA LEU A 76 0.18 16.51 4.12
C LEU A 76 -1.21 16.98 4.56
N LYS A 77 -2.25 16.65 3.79
CA LYS A 77 -3.65 16.94 4.16
C LYS A 77 -4.05 16.23 5.45
N GLN A 78 -3.72 14.93 5.59
CA GLN A 78 -4.00 14.18 6.82
C GLN A 78 -3.25 14.75 8.03
N ARG A 79 -2.02 15.23 7.82
CA ARG A 79 -1.22 15.87 8.87
C ARG A 79 -1.80 17.22 9.29
N GLU A 80 -2.31 18.00 8.35
CA GLU A 80 -3.01 19.26 8.63
C GLU A 80 -4.29 19.03 9.41
N GLU A 81 -5.12 18.07 8.97
CA GLU A 81 -6.34 17.64 9.69
C GLU A 81 -6.02 17.19 11.12
N TYR A 82 -4.95 16.39 11.31
CA TYR A 82 -4.51 15.95 12.64
C TYR A 82 -4.04 17.13 13.50
N ARG A 83 -3.37 18.12 12.93
CA ARG A 83 -2.94 19.33 13.65
C ARG A 83 -4.10 20.23 14.05
N ALA A 84 -5.12 20.32 13.20
CA ALA A 84 -6.31 21.12 13.45
C ALA A 84 -7.25 20.47 14.47
N THR A 85 -7.45 19.15 14.40
CA THR A 85 -8.48 18.44 15.17
C THR A 85 -7.93 17.58 16.31
N GLY A 86 -6.64 17.20 16.26
CA GLY A 86 -6.05 16.23 17.18
C GLY A 86 -6.48 14.78 16.92
N ILE A 87 -7.33 14.51 15.92
CA ILE A 87 -7.88 13.17 15.66
C ILE A 87 -7.08 12.47 14.56
N LYS A 88 -6.49 11.31 14.87
CA LYS A 88 -5.78 10.49 13.88
C LYS A 88 -6.79 9.82 12.96
N LYS A 89 -6.59 9.91 11.63
CA LYS A 89 -7.32 9.05 10.69
C LYS A 89 -7.05 7.58 11.03
N LYS A 90 -8.12 6.82 11.26
CA LYS A 90 -8.03 5.37 11.41
C LYS A 90 -7.49 4.80 10.11
N LYS A 91 -6.37 4.08 10.19
CA LYS A 91 -5.94 3.20 9.10
C LYS A 91 -7.07 2.21 8.86
N GLN A 92 -7.61 2.16 7.65
CA GLN A 92 -8.50 1.08 7.28
C GLN A 92 -7.67 -0.20 7.41
N LYS A 93 -8.02 -1.05 8.39
CA LYS A 93 -7.47 -2.41 8.42
C LYS A 93 -8.00 -3.05 7.14
N ILE A 94 -7.14 -3.28 6.16
CA ILE A 94 -7.41 -4.28 5.13
C ILE A 94 -7.53 -5.58 5.92
N THR A 95 -8.75 -5.94 6.31
CA THR A 95 -9.06 -7.23 6.88
C THR A 95 -8.76 -8.24 5.79
N SER A 96 -7.55 -8.77 5.79
CA SER A 96 -7.26 -10.06 5.21
C SER A 96 -8.12 -11.05 5.99
N ASN A 97 -9.36 -11.26 5.53
CA ASN A 97 -10.15 -12.41 5.92
C ASN A 97 -9.39 -13.63 5.37
N ILE A 98 -8.48 -14.13 6.20
CA ILE A 98 -7.82 -15.43 6.06
C ILE A 98 -8.94 -16.46 5.90
#